data_AF-A0A914V0S3-F1
#
_entry.id   AF-A0A914V0S3-F1
#
_cell.length_a   1.000
_cell.length_b   1.000
_cell.length_c   1.000
_cell.angle_alpha   90.00
_cell.angle_beta   90.00
_cell.angle_gamma   90.00
#
_symmetry.space_group_name_H-M   'P 1'
#
loop_
_entity.id
_entity.type
_entity.pdbx_description
1 polymer ?
#
loop_
_entity_poly.entity_id
_entity_poly.type
_entity_poly.pdbx_seq_one_letter_code
_entity_poly.pdbx_strand_id
1 'polypeptide(L)'
;AEAPLLIKPYLEKMTESELHAVMTSGFACIAGSLFAAYIGFGACPEYLLSATVMSAPAALAISKLFCPETEQSHLTKIEDLELAEGEESNALEAISNGAVMAVELVFAIIANLIVFLALLAFLDNIIGWFGDMVGYQGTNGEDLSFEVSFCSSLSKNAVECTQSV
;
A
#
# COMPACT_ATOMS: atom_id res chain seq x y z
N ALA A 1 0.77 4.98 -4.16
CA ALA A 1 1.15 4.81 -5.58
C ALA A 1 1.19 6.19 -6.24
N GLU A 2 2.26 6.51 -6.96
CA GLU A 2 2.42 7.81 -7.64
C GLU A 2 1.84 7.80 -9.07
N ALA A 3 1.49 6.62 -9.57
CA ALA A 3 0.92 6.41 -10.90
C ALA A 3 -0.34 7.26 -11.22
N PRO A 4 -1.27 7.54 -10.29
CA PRO A 4 -2.42 8.40 -10.57
C PRO A 4 -2.04 9.85 -10.92
N LEU A 5 -0.86 10.32 -10.51
CA LEU A 5 -0.38 11.67 -10.85
C LEU A 5 -0.07 11.79 -12.34
N LEU A 6 0.43 10.72 -12.97
CA LEU A 6 0.76 10.68 -14.40
C LEU A 6 -0.48 10.70 -15.30
N ILE A 7 -1.60 10.16 -14.81
CA ILE A 7 -2.87 10.09 -15.55
C ILE A 7 -3.88 11.15 -15.09
N LYS A 8 -3.46 12.12 -14.26
CA LYS A 8 -4.30 13.20 -13.73
C LYS A 8 -5.18 13.91 -14.78
N PRO A 9 -4.69 14.28 -15.98
CA PRO A 9 -5.55 14.92 -16.99
C PRO A 9 -6.59 13.98 -17.61
N TYR A 10 -6.41 12.65 -17.48
CA TYR A 10 -7.34 11.65 -17.99
C TYR A 10 -8.37 11.21 -16.96
N LEU A 11 -8.11 11.38 -15.66
CA LEU A 11 -9.03 10.99 -14.60
C LEU A 11 -10.42 11.66 -14.72
N GLU A 12 -10.49 12.89 -15.25
CA GLU A 12 -11.77 13.61 -15.44
C GLU A 12 -12.61 13.06 -16.59
N LYS A 13 -12.01 12.28 -17.51
CA LYS A 13 -12.66 11.74 -18.72
C LYS A 13 -12.89 10.23 -18.64
N MET A 14 -12.48 9.57 -17.56
CA MET A 14 -12.60 8.13 -17.36
C MET A 14 -14.00 7.72 -16.91
N THR A 15 -14.41 6.50 -17.26
CA THR A 15 -15.65 5.90 -16.74
C THR A 15 -15.47 5.46 -15.28
N GLU A 16 -16.56 5.23 -14.56
CA GLU A 16 -16.52 4.74 -13.17
C GLU A 16 -15.78 3.39 -13.05
N SER A 17 -15.89 2.51 -14.06
CA SER A 17 -15.17 1.21 -14.07
C SER A 17 -13.67 1.40 -14.32
N GLU A 18 -13.27 2.35 -15.17
CA GLU A 18 -11.86 2.70 -15.38
C GLU A 18 -11.25 3.33 -14.12
N LEU A 19 -11.96 4.25 -13.47
CA LEU A 19 -11.53 4.85 -12.21
C LEU A 19 -11.40 3.80 -11.11
N HIS A 20 -12.36 2.87 -11.02
CA HIS A 20 -12.30 1.76 -10.07
C HIS A 20 -11.10 0.84 -10.32
N ALA A 21 -10.74 0.59 -11.58
CA ALA A 21 -9.55 -0.18 -11.96
C ALA A 21 -8.25 0.51 -11.56
N VAL A 22 -8.15 1.83 -11.78
CA VAL A 22 -7.00 2.64 -11.34
C VAL A 22 -6.85 2.61 -9.82
N MET A 23 -7.95 2.80 -9.08
CA MET A 23 -7.92 2.78 -7.62
C MET A 23 -7.55 1.40 -7.08
N THR A 24 -8.17 0.34 -7.60
CA THR A 24 -7.92 -1.04 -7.17
C THR A 24 -6.46 -1.46 -7.43
N SER A 25 -5.92 -1.14 -8.60
CA SER A 25 -4.50 -1.40 -8.90
C SER A 25 -3.56 -0.57 -8.03
N GLY A 26 -3.92 0.68 -7.69
CA GLY A 26 -3.17 1.53 -6.78
C GLY A 26 -3.10 0.99 -5.33
N PHE A 27 -4.13 0.27 -4.88
CA PHE A 27 -4.15 -0.39 -3.57
C PHE A 27 -3.52 -1.80 -3.58
N ALA A 28 -3.56 -2.50 -4.71
CA ALA A 28 -3.03 -3.85 -4.83
C ALA A 28 -1.50 -3.91 -4.92
N CYS A 29 -0.86 -2.85 -5.43
CA CYS A 29 0.57 -2.79 -5.65
C CYS A 29 1.29 -1.95 -4.59
N ILE A 30 2.50 -2.39 -4.22
CA ILE A 30 3.39 -1.64 -3.32
C ILE A 30 4.04 -0.48 -4.09
N ALA A 31 4.18 0.69 -3.44
CA ALA A 31 4.92 1.80 -4.02
C ALA A 31 6.43 1.52 -4.04
N GLY A 32 7.14 1.97 -5.09
CA GLY A 32 8.59 1.76 -5.21
C GLY A 32 9.41 2.33 -4.05
N SER A 33 8.94 3.41 -3.43
CA SER A 33 9.55 3.99 -2.22
C SER A 33 9.53 3.04 -1.02
N LEU A 34 8.46 2.24 -0.85
CA LEU A 34 8.37 1.22 0.19
C LEU A 34 9.16 -0.05 -0.17
N PHE A 35 9.27 -0.38 -1.46
CA PHE A 35 10.05 -1.53 -1.92
C PHE A 35 11.50 -1.47 -1.43
N ALA A 36 12.15 -0.31 -1.57
CA ALA A 36 13.51 -0.10 -1.07
C ALA A 36 13.60 -0.19 0.47
N ALA A 37 12.60 0.32 1.19
CA ALA A 37 12.54 0.23 2.65
C ALA A 37 12.44 -1.22 3.14
N TYR A 38 11.63 -2.06 2.49
CA TYR A 38 11.50 -3.48 2.84
C TYR A 38 12.79 -4.28 2.59
N ILE A 39 13.53 -3.98 1.52
CA ILE A 39 14.86 -4.56 1.30
C ILE A 39 15.81 -4.15 2.43
N GLY A 40 15.73 -2.89 2.90
CA GLY A 40 16.46 -2.42 4.07
C GLY A 40 16.15 -3.19 5.36
N PHE A 41 14.94 -3.74 5.50
CA PHE A 41 14.53 -4.59 6.62
C PHE A 41 14.90 -6.08 6.44
N GLY A 42 15.53 -6.46 5.34
CA GLY A 42 16.00 -7.84 5.09
C GLY A 42 15.03 -8.73 4.32
N ALA A 43 14.00 -8.16 3.68
CA ALA A 43 13.13 -8.93 2.79
C ALA A 43 13.84 -9.29 1.46
N CYS A 44 13.59 -10.48 0.93
CA CYS A 44 14.15 -10.90 -0.35
C CYS A 44 13.54 -10.09 -1.51
N PRO A 45 14.36 -9.37 -2.32
CA PRO A 45 13.87 -8.54 -3.41
C PRO A 45 13.19 -9.36 -4.52
N GLU A 46 13.58 -10.61 -4.73
CA GLU A 46 13.02 -11.49 -5.76
C GLU A 46 11.53 -11.79 -5.51
N TYR A 47 11.16 -12.05 -4.26
CA TYR A 47 9.76 -12.30 -3.88
C TYR A 47 8.93 -11.03 -3.91
N LEU A 48 9.47 -9.90 -3.46
CA LEU A 48 8.75 -8.61 -3.50
C LEU A 48 8.50 -8.15 -4.94
N LEU A 49 9.47 -8.35 -5.83
CA LEU A 49 9.36 -7.96 -7.23
C LEU A 49 8.34 -8.84 -7.95
N SER A 50 8.45 -10.17 -7.81
CA SER A 50 7.52 -11.11 -8.43
C SER A 50 6.08 -10.93 -7.94
N ALA A 51 5.88 -10.69 -6.64
CA ALA A 51 4.57 -10.38 -6.07
C ALA A 51 3.96 -9.12 -6.69
N THR A 52 4.73 -8.02 -6.79
CA THR A 52 4.24 -6.76 -7.36
C THR A 52 3.87 -6.89 -8.84
N VAL A 53 4.68 -7.61 -9.63
CA VAL A 53 4.39 -7.86 -11.05
C VAL A 53 3.13 -8.70 -11.23
N MET A 54 2.89 -9.69 -10.36
CA MET A 54 1.67 -10.51 -10.40
C MET A 54 0.42 -9.74 -9.92
N SER A 55 0.56 -8.82 -8.97
CA SER A 55 -0.56 -8.00 -8.46
C SER A 55 -1.18 -7.09 -9.52
N ALA A 56 -0.39 -6.55 -10.45
CA ALA A 56 -0.91 -5.64 -11.49
C ALA A 56 -2.01 -6.27 -12.38
N PRO A 57 -1.79 -7.42 -13.05
CA PRO A 57 -2.85 -8.08 -13.83
C PRO A 57 -3.95 -8.68 -12.96
N ALA A 58 -3.62 -9.16 -11.76
CA ALA A 58 -4.61 -9.71 -10.83
C ALA A 58 -5.60 -8.63 -10.37
N ALA A 59 -5.12 -7.43 -10.06
CA ALA A 59 -5.94 -6.30 -9.64
C ALA A 59 -6.89 -5.84 -10.76
N LEU A 60 -6.42 -5.83 -12.01
CA LEU A 60 -7.29 -5.53 -13.15
C LEU A 60 -8.36 -6.59 -13.37
N ALA A 61 -7.99 -7.88 -13.26
CA ALA A 61 -8.95 -8.98 -13.39
C ALA A 61 -10.04 -8.90 -12.31
N ILE A 62 -9.64 -8.70 -11.05
CA ILE A 62 -10.57 -8.56 -9.93
C ILE A 62 -11.44 -7.30 -10.09
N SER A 63 -10.85 -6.17 -10.45
CA SER A 63 -11.59 -4.92 -10.62
C SER A 63 -12.68 -5.03 -11.69
N LYS A 64 -12.38 -5.65 -12.84
CA LYS A 64 -13.35 -5.87 -13.93
C LYS A 64 -14.39 -6.94 -13.61
N LEU A 65 -14.11 -7.85 -12.67
CA LEU A 65 -15.11 -8.79 -12.14
C LEU A 65 -16.09 -8.10 -11.18
N PHE A 66 -15.62 -7.19 -10.33
CA PHE A 66 -16.46 -6.47 -9.37
C PHE A 66 -17.25 -5.33 -10.02
N CYS A 67 -16.62 -4.56 -10.91
CA CYS A 67 -17.23 -3.44 -11.62
C CYS A 67 -17.03 -3.63 -13.14
N PRO A 68 -17.90 -4.42 -13.81
CA PRO A 68 -17.80 -4.63 -15.25
C PRO A 68 -18.06 -3.31 -16.00
N GLU A 69 -17.39 -3.16 -17.14
CA GLU A 69 -17.54 -1.96 -17.97
C GLU A 69 -18.95 -1.92 -18.59
N THR A 70 -19.70 -0.87 -18.31
CA THR A 70 -21.05 -0.66 -18.84
C THR A 70 -21.12 0.46 -19.88
N GLU A 71 -20.08 1.28 -20.00
CA GLU A 71 -20.02 2.46 -20.85
C GLU A 71 -18.95 2.30 -21.94
N GLN A 72 -19.07 3.00 -23.07
CA GLN A 72 -18.02 3.00 -24.09
C GLN A 72 -16.89 3.91 -23.64
N SER A 73 -15.66 3.40 -23.61
CA SER A 73 -14.50 4.18 -23.19
C SER A 73 -14.27 5.37 -24.12
N HIS A 74 -14.36 6.57 -23.56
CA HIS A 74 -14.09 7.82 -24.27
C HIS A 74 -12.59 7.97 -24.66
N LEU A 75 -11.72 7.09 -24.15
CA LEU A 75 -10.27 7.04 -24.36
C LEU A 75 -9.82 6.05 -25.45
N THR A 76 -10.67 5.75 -26.44
CA THR A 76 -10.33 4.81 -27.53
C THR A 76 -9.33 5.39 -28.55
N LYS A 77 -9.10 6.72 -28.58
CA LYS A 77 -8.15 7.36 -29.49
C LYS A 77 -6.85 7.75 -28.79
N ILE A 78 -5.75 7.12 -29.22
CA ILE A 78 -4.35 7.37 -28.83
C ILE A 78 -3.88 8.79 -29.19
N GLU A 79 -4.66 9.54 -29.99
CA GLU A 79 -4.32 10.86 -30.53
C GLU A 79 -4.42 12.01 -29.50
N ASP A 80 -5.05 11.82 -28.34
CA ASP A 80 -5.21 12.82 -27.26
C ASP A 80 -4.34 12.50 -26.03
N LEU A 81 -3.38 11.58 -26.16
CA LEU A 81 -2.40 11.25 -25.14
C LEU A 81 -1.29 12.32 -25.04
N GLU A 82 -1.65 13.57 -24.75
CA GLU A 82 -0.72 14.55 -24.18
C GLU A 82 -0.30 14.08 -22.78
N LEU A 83 0.73 13.24 -22.75
CA LEU A 83 1.59 13.11 -21.57
C LEU A 83 2.00 14.53 -21.19
N ALA A 84 1.55 15.01 -20.03
CA ALA A 84 1.93 16.32 -19.53
C ALA A 84 3.46 16.43 -19.60
N GLU A 85 3.96 17.26 -20.53
CA GLU A 85 5.38 17.58 -20.60
C GLU A 85 5.75 18.13 -19.22
N GLY A 86 6.65 17.43 -18.53
CA GLY A 86 7.13 17.88 -17.23
C GLY A 86 7.73 19.27 -17.41
N GLU A 87 7.37 20.20 -16.53
CA GLU A 87 7.99 21.54 -16.39
C GLU A 87 9.49 21.48 -15.99
N GLU A 88 10.11 20.30 -16.07
CA GLU A 88 11.45 20.01 -15.60
C GLU A 88 12.44 20.14 -16.77
N SER A 89 13.17 21.25 -16.83
CA SER A 89 14.10 21.52 -17.93
C SER A 89 15.40 20.71 -17.85
N ASN A 90 15.73 20.16 -16.67
CA ASN A 90 16.99 19.45 -16.44
C ASN A 90 16.82 18.20 -15.55
N ALA A 91 17.64 17.18 -15.80
CA ALA A 91 17.67 15.96 -14.97
C ALA A 91 17.96 16.25 -13.48
N LEU A 92 18.77 17.27 -13.19
CA LEU A 92 19.09 17.69 -11.83
C LEU A 92 17.87 18.33 -11.11
N GLU A 93 17.03 19.03 -11.86
CA GLU A 93 15.82 19.70 -11.38
C GLU A 93 14.76 18.65 -11.01
N ALA A 94 14.53 17.69 -11.91
CA ALA A 94 13.62 16.57 -11.66
C ALA A 94 14.02 15.73 -10.43
N ILE A 95 15.33 15.47 -10.24
CA ILE A 95 15.83 14.76 -9.05
C ILE A 95 15.58 15.58 -7.78
N SER A 96 15.81 16.89 -7.84
CA SER A 96 15.62 17.77 -6.69
C SER A 96 14.15 17.88 -6.29
N ASN A 97 13.26 18.05 -7.28
CA ASN A 97 11.81 18.08 -7.07
C ASN A 97 11.28 16.75 -6.55
N GLY A 98 11.73 15.62 -7.11
CA GLY A 98 11.40 14.28 -6.61
C GLY A 98 11.83 14.05 -5.16
N ALA A 99 13.02 14.54 -4.77
CA ALA A 99 13.50 14.45 -3.39
C ALA A 99 12.62 15.26 -2.42
N VAL A 100 12.20 16.46 -2.81
CA VAL A 100 11.29 17.30 -1.98
C VAL A 100 9.94 16.62 -1.81
N MET A 101 9.36 16.06 -2.86
CA MET A 101 8.09 15.31 -2.77
C MET A 101 8.19 14.07 -1.86
N ALA A 102 9.35 13.39 -1.87
CA ALA A 102 9.56 12.21 -1.04
C ALA A 102 9.58 12.54 0.46
N VAL A 103 10.04 13.73 0.87
CA VAL A 103 10.09 14.12 2.29
C VAL A 103 8.69 14.14 2.90
N GLU A 104 7.71 14.73 2.21
CA GLU A 104 6.33 14.80 2.68
C GLU A 104 5.71 13.41 2.80
N LEU A 105 5.94 12.55 1.79
CA LEU A 105 5.48 11.17 1.78
C LEU A 105 6.02 10.38 3.00
N VAL A 106 7.34 10.46 3.25
CA VAL A 106 7.98 9.73 4.36
C VAL A 106 7.48 10.24 5.71
N PHE A 107 7.33 11.56 5.87
CA PHE A 107 6.81 12.14 7.10
C PHE A 107 5.38 11.65 7.39
N ALA A 108 4.52 11.58 6.38
CA ALA A 108 3.16 11.06 6.52
C ALA A 108 3.15 9.57 6.96
N ILE A 109 4.04 8.75 6.41
CA ILE A 109 4.16 7.33 6.80
C ILE A 109 4.59 7.21 8.27
N ILE A 110 5.62 7.95 8.69
CA ILE A 110 6.13 7.92 10.07
C ILE A 110 5.05 8.39 11.05
N ALA A 111 4.38 9.50 10.74
CA ALA A 111 3.31 10.03 11.58
C ALA A 111 2.16 9.01 11.76
N ASN A 112 1.72 8.40 10.66
CA ASN A 112 0.68 7.36 10.71
C ASN A 112 1.15 6.14 11.53
N LEU A 113 2.41 5.70 11.38
CA LEU A 113 2.94 4.58 12.14
C LEU A 113 2.89 4.84 13.66
N ILE A 114 3.31 6.03 14.10
CA ILE A 114 3.28 6.41 15.52
C ILE A 114 1.83 6.42 16.03
N VAL A 115 0.89 6.95 15.25
CA VAL A 115 -0.53 6.97 15.62
C VAL A 115 -1.09 5.55 15.76
N PHE A 116 -0.79 4.66 14.82
CA PHE A 116 -1.25 3.27 14.90
C PHE A 116 -0.65 2.54 16.11
N LEU A 117 0.64 2.70 16.39
CA LEU A 117 1.29 2.11 17.58
C LEU A 117 0.68 2.63 18.89
N ALA A 118 0.40 3.94 18.96
CA ALA A 118 -0.24 4.53 20.14
C ALA A 118 -1.67 4.00 20.33
N LEU A 119 -2.44 3.83 19.24
CA LEU A 119 -3.78 3.25 19.30
C LEU A 119 -3.73 1.78 19.73
N LEU A 120 -2.79 0.99 19.20
CA LEU A 120 -2.63 -0.41 19.61
C LEU A 120 -2.30 -0.51 21.11
N ALA A 121 -1.34 0.26 21.60
CA ALA A 121 -1.00 0.30 23.02
C ALA A 121 -2.19 0.76 23.89
N PHE A 122 -3.01 1.68 23.39
CA PHE A 122 -4.22 2.12 24.09
C PHE A 122 -5.29 1.00 24.15
N LEU A 123 -5.51 0.28 23.06
CA LEU A 123 -6.42 -0.86 23.02
C LEU A 123 -5.95 -1.97 23.95
N ASP A 124 -4.65 -2.30 23.94
CA ASP A 124 -4.06 -3.31 24.82
C ASP A 124 -4.25 -2.96 26.30
N ASN A 125 -4.11 -1.68 26.68
CA ASN A 125 -4.39 -1.22 28.04
C ASN A 125 -5.88 -1.32 28.42
N ILE A 126 -6.79 -0.99 27.49
CA ILE A 126 -8.24 -1.16 27.72
C ILE A 126 -8.57 -2.64 27.94
N ILE A 127 -8.07 -3.51 27.06
CA ILE A 127 -8.34 -4.95 27.10
C ILE A 127 -7.72 -5.56 28.35
N GLY A 128 -6.51 -5.14 28.74
CA GLY A 128 -5.86 -5.54 29.99
C GLY A 128 -6.68 -5.15 31.22
N TRP A 129 -7.24 -3.94 31.25
CA TRP A 129 -8.11 -3.49 32.34
C TRP A 129 -9.42 -4.29 32.43
N PHE A 130 -10.05 -4.60 31.29
CA PHE A 130 -11.23 -5.48 31.26
C PHE A 130 -10.87 -6.92 31.65
N GLY A 131 -9.70 -7.42 31.27
CA GLY A 131 -9.23 -8.77 31.61
C GLY A 131 -8.98 -8.96 33.11
N ASP A 132 -8.42 -7.95 33.78
CA ASP A 132 -8.23 -7.96 35.24
C ASP A 132 -9.57 -8.02 35.99
N MET A 133 -10.61 -7.35 35.46
CA MET A 133 -11.95 -7.34 36.04
C MET A 133 -12.68 -8.69 35.94
N VAL A 134 -12.38 -9.49 34.91
CA VAL A 134 -12.97 -10.83 34.70
C VAL A 134 -12.26 -11.91 35.53
N GLY A 135 -11.20 -11.57 36.27
CA GLY A 135 -10.51 -12.48 37.18
C GLY A 135 -9.57 -13.47 36.49
N TYR A 136 -9.14 -13.18 35.26
CA TYR A 136 -8.04 -13.89 34.61
C TYR A 136 -6.70 -13.43 35.23
N GLN A 137 -6.44 -13.86 36.47
CA GLN A 137 -5.18 -13.59 37.15
C GLN A 137 -4.08 -14.53 36.62
N GLY A 138 -3.34 -14.04 35.64
CA GLY A 138 -1.91 -14.32 35.43
C GLY A 138 -1.54 -15.75 35.01
N THR A 139 -1.40 -15.96 33.71
CA THR A 139 -0.14 -16.38 33.08
C THR A 139 -0.20 -15.94 31.62
N ASN A 140 0.77 -15.13 31.19
CA ASN A 140 0.92 -14.52 29.86
C ASN A 140 0.02 -13.30 29.58
N GLY A 141 0.19 -12.21 30.36
CA GLY A 141 -0.27 -10.88 29.96
C GLY A 141 0.42 -10.35 28.67
N GLU A 142 1.41 -11.08 28.16
CA GLU A 142 2.10 -10.83 26.89
C GLU A 142 1.41 -11.50 25.68
N ASP A 143 0.52 -12.48 25.89
CA ASP A 143 -0.16 -13.20 24.78
C ASP A 143 -1.47 -12.55 24.33
N LEU A 144 -2.05 -11.67 25.15
CA LEU A 144 -3.32 -10.98 24.86
C LEU A 144 -3.12 -9.61 24.20
N SER A 145 -1.89 -9.11 24.13
CA SER A 145 -1.60 -7.90 23.38
C SER A 145 -1.82 -8.16 21.89
N PHE A 146 -2.66 -7.34 21.26
CA PHE A 146 -2.93 -7.42 19.83
C PHE A 146 -1.62 -7.40 19.02
N GLU A 147 -0.61 -6.71 19.55
CA GLU A 147 0.75 -6.62 19.01
C GLU A 147 1.46 -7.99 18.88
N VAL A 148 1.39 -8.87 19.89
CA VAL A 148 2.07 -10.19 19.88
C VAL A 148 1.30 -11.22 19.06
N SER A 149 -0.04 -11.21 19.12
CA SER A 149 -0.86 -12.10 18.28
C SER A 149 -0.75 -11.74 16.80
N PHE A 150 -0.70 -10.44 16.46
CA PHE A 150 -0.50 -9.99 15.09
C PHE A 150 0.91 -10.31 14.59
N CYS A 151 1.94 -10.05 15.39
CA CYS A 151 3.34 -10.34 15.03
C CYS A 151 3.62 -11.86 14.90
N SER A 152 3.06 -12.68 15.80
CA SER A 152 3.11 -14.15 15.74
C SER A 152 2.41 -14.70 14.49
N SER A 153 1.24 -14.16 14.14
CA SER A 153 0.52 -14.56 12.93
C SER A 153 1.22 -14.12 11.65
N LEU A 154 1.87 -12.95 11.65
CA LEU A 154 2.67 -12.46 10.54
C LEU A 154 3.95 -13.27 10.35
N SER A 155 4.65 -13.61 11.43
CA SER A 155 5.86 -14.43 11.40
C SER A 155 5.57 -15.84 10.88
N LYS A 156 4.46 -16.47 11.31
CA LYS A 156 4.05 -17.79 10.79
C LYS A 156 3.71 -17.76 9.30
N ASN A 157 2.88 -16.81 8.86
CA ASN A 157 2.50 -16.70 7.45
C ASN A 157 3.67 -16.29 6.53
N ALA A 158 4.60 -15.45 7.00
CA ALA A 158 5.78 -15.06 6.22
C ALA A 158 6.78 -16.22 6.07
N VAL A 159 6.97 -17.03 7.14
CA VAL A 159 7.83 -18.23 7.11
C VAL A 159 7.22 -19.32 6.23
N GLU A 160 5.91 -19.56 6.30
CA GLU A 160 5.23 -20.53 5.42
C GLU A 160 5.29 -20.14 3.92
N CYS A 161 5.17 -18.85 3.58
CA CYS A 161 5.30 -18.38 2.20
C CYS A 161 6.73 -18.51 1.64
N THR A 162 7.76 -18.44 2.50
CA THR A 162 9.16 -18.59 2.06
C THR A 162 9.57 -20.06 1.89
N GLN A 163 8.84 -20.98 2.55
CA GLN A 163 9.18 -22.41 2.61
C GLN A 163 8.35 -23.31 1.67
N SER A 164 7.37 -22.72 0.96
CA SER A 164 6.44 -23.44 0.07
C SER A 164 6.83 -23.41 -1.43
N VAL A 165 8.06 -23.01 -1.77
CA VAL A 165 8.60 -23.04 -3.15
C VAL A 165 9.99 -23.67 -3.18
#